data_AF-W4QNS1-F1
#
_entry.id   AF-W4QNS1-F1
#
_cell.length_a   1.000
_cell.length_b   1.000
_cell.length_c   1.000
_cell.angle_alpha   90.00
_cell.angle_beta   90.00
_cell.angle_gamma   90.00
#
_symmetry.space_group_name_H-M   'P 1'
#
loop_
_entity.id
_entity.type
_entity.pdbx_description
1 polymer ?
#
loop_
_entity_poly.entity_id
_entity_poly.type
_entity_poly.pdbx_seq_one_letter_code
_entity_poly.pdbx_strand_id
1 'polypeptide(L)'
;MLQKWFGQFIVDYAIASASGLFNIHTFEWEKEALQAAGISKEQLSEPVPSTAICQGLTPELAEQFRLPKDIPFVIGSSDGPLANLGIGAINPGDVAITIGTSGAIRQMSAKHKPMNFRRFFVTA
;
A
#
# COMPACT_ATOMS: atom_id res chain seq x y z
N MET A 1 9.93 5.34 6.14
CA MET A 1 9.72 6.77 6.41
C MET A 1 8.94 6.96 7.70
N LEU A 2 7.72 6.41 7.79
CA LEU A 2 6.84 6.51 8.96
C LEU A 2 7.52 6.08 10.27
N GLN A 3 8.23 4.95 10.27
CA GLN A 3 9.03 4.49 11.42
C GLN A 3 10.04 5.53 11.92
N LYS A 4 10.70 6.26 11.01
CA LYS A 4 11.71 7.25 11.38
C LYS A 4 11.08 8.53 11.94
N TRP A 5 9.90 8.89 11.46
CA TRP A 5 9.26 10.16 11.80
C TRP A 5 8.33 10.07 13.01
N PHE A 6 7.68 8.92 13.18
CA PHE A 6 6.64 8.71 14.19
C PHE A 6 6.93 7.50 15.09
N GLY A 7 8.01 6.74 14.86
CA GLY A 7 8.29 5.51 15.60
C GLY A 7 7.31 4.36 15.30
N GLN A 8 6.41 4.54 14.33
CA GLN A 8 5.35 3.59 14.01
C GLN A 8 5.74 2.66 12.87
N PHE A 9 5.58 1.35 13.09
CA PHE A 9 5.76 0.31 12.08
C PHE A 9 4.41 -0.03 11.46
N ILE A 10 3.96 0.78 10.52
CA ILE A 10 2.70 0.60 9.79
C ILE A 10 2.93 0.59 8.28
N VAL A 11 2.04 -0.07 7.54
CA VAL A 11 2.07 -0.20 6.09
C VAL A 11 0.65 -0.12 5.52
N ASP A 12 0.46 0.55 4.38
CA ASP A 12 -0.87 0.62 3.78
C ASP A 12 -1.28 -0.73 3.15
N TYR A 13 -2.58 -0.99 3.06
CA TYR A 13 -3.09 -2.24 2.48
C TYR A 13 -2.62 -2.51 1.04
N ALA A 14 -2.40 -1.51 0.20
CA ALA A 14 -1.94 -1.75 -1.16
C ALA A 14 -0.47 -2.22 -1.18
N ILE A 15 0.43 -1.59 -0.40
CA ILE A 15 1.80 -2.08 -0.25
C ILE A 15 1.81 -3.46 0.42
N ALA A 16 0.99 -3.67 1.46
CA ALA A 16 0.87 -4.98 2.12
C ALA A 16 0.42 -6.07 1.13
N SER A 17 -0.56 -5.79 0.26
CA SER A 17 -1.05 -6.72 -0.76
C SER A 17 0.02 -7.12 -1.79
N ALA A 18 1.00 -6.26 -2.05
CA ALA A 18 2.09 -6.54 -2.97
C ALA A 18 3.15 -7.51 -2.40
N SER A 19 3.15 -7.75 -1.08
CA SER A 19 4.10 -8.67 -0.43
C SER A 19 3.85 -10.15 -0.72
N GLY A 20 2.62 -10.52 -1.11
CA GLY A 20 2.17 -11.91 -1.17
C GLY A 20 1.88 -12.56 0.18
N LEU A 21 1.98 -11.81 1.29
CA LEU A 21 1.75 -12.29 2.66
C LEU A 21 0.43 -11.81 3.26
N PHE A 22 -0.29 -10.94 2.55
CA PHE A 22 -1.46 -10.22 3.07
C PHE A 22 -2.77 -10.79 2.51
N ASN A 23 -3.75 -11.03 3.39
CA ASN A 23 -5.07 -11.47 3.02
C ASN A 23 -5.98 -10.26 2.76
N ILE A 24 -6.38 -10.08 1.50
CA ILE A 24 -7.21 -8.95 1.05
C ILE A 24 -8.69 -9.03 1.49
N HIS A 25 -9.12 -10.16 2.05
CA HIS A 25 -10.48 -10.36 2.56
C HIS A 25 -10.59 -10.04 4.05
N THR A 26 -9.58 -10.40 4.84
CA THR A 26 -9.54 -10.14 6.28
C THR A 26 -8.81 -8.84 6.63
N PHE A 27 -8.02 -8.31 5.70
CA PHE A 27 -7.11 -7.18 5.92
C PHE A 27 -6.04 -7.43 6.99
N GLU A 28 -5.61 -8.70 7.11
CA GLU A 28 -4.57 -9.14 8.02
C GLU A 28 -3.47 -9.91 7.30
N TRP A 29 -2.35 -10.14 7.98
CA TRP A 29 -1.30 -11.03 7.49
C TRP A 29 -1.80 -12.49 7.46
N GLU A 30 -1.61 -13.17 6.34
CA GLU A 30 -2.07 -14.53 6.11
C GLU A 30 -1.17 -15.55 6.80
N LYS A 31 -1.76 -16.38 7.66
CA LYS A 31 -0.98 -17.25 8.56
C LYS A 31 -0.18 -18.30 7.78
N GLU A 32 -0.80 -18.93 6.79
CA GLU A 32 -0.17 -19.95 5.96
C GLU A 32 0.97 -19.37 5.13
N ALA A 33 0.82 -18.13 4.64
CA ALA A 33 1.87 -17.45 3.88
C ALA A 33 3.06 -17.07 4.77
N LEU A 34 2.80 -16.57 5.98
CA LEU A 34 3.84 -16.29 6.98
C LEU A 34 4.59 -17.57 7.39
N GLN A 35 3.86 -18.66 7.62
CA GLN A 35 4.45 -19.96 7.94
C GLN A 35 5.34 -20.47 6.80
N ALA A 36 4.88 -20.38 5.56
CA ALA A 36 5.67 -20.77 4.39
C ALA A 36 6.93 -19.91 4.21
N ALA A 37 6.86 -18.62 4.56
CA ALA A 37 8.00 -17.70 4.53
C ALA A 37 8.92 -17.83 5.77
N GLY A 38 8.51 -18.58 6.80
CA GLY A 38 9.29 -18.79 8.03
C GLY A 38 9.41 -17.56 8.93
N ILE A 39 8.43 -16.65 8.89
CA ILE A 39 8.40 -15.41 9.69
C ILE A 39 7.12 -15.30 10.49
N SER A 40 7.12 -14.44 11.51
CA SER A 40 5.94 -14.11 12.30
C SER A 40 5.39 -12.71 11.95
N LYS A 41 4.13 -12.44 12.29
CA LYS A 41 3.50 -11.15 12.03
C LYS A 41 4.17 -10.00 12.79
N GLU A 42 4.78 -10.28 13.94
CA GLU A 42 5.50 -9.31 14.77
C GLU A 42 6.78 -8.79 14.11
N GLN A 43 7.27 -9.51 13.09
CA GLN A 43 8.41 -9.10 12.28
C GLN A 43 7.99 -8.17 11.11
N LEU A 44 6.69 -7.94 10.92
CA LEU A 44 6.13 -7.11 9.87
C LEU A 44 5.50 -5.84 10.45
N SER A 45 5.36 -4.83 9.61
CA SER A 45 4.58 -3.63 9.96
C SER A 45 3.08 -3.95 10.05
N GLU A 46 2.34 -3.21 10.86
CA GLU A 46 0.89 -3.35 10.97
C GLU A 46 0.19 -2.81 9.71
N PRO A 47 -0.65 -3.62 9.02
CA PRO A 47 -1.42 -3.16 7.88
C PRO A 47 -2.53 -2.20 8.31
N VAL A 48 -2.63 -1.06 7.64
CA VAL A 48 -3.66 -0.03 7.93
C VAL A 48 -4.27 0.53 6.64
N PRO A 49 -5.45 1.18 6.72
CA PRO A 49 -6.04 1.86 5.56
C PRO A 49 -5.13 2.98 5.05
N SER A 50 -5.19 3.29 3.75
CA SER A 50 -4.42 4.39 3.14
C SER A 50 -4.72 5.78 3.71
N THR A 51 -5.86 5.91 4.40
CA THR A 51 -6.31 7.12 5.09
C THR A 51 -5.89 7.19 6.55
N ALA A 52 -5.13 6.20 7.06
CA ALA A 52 -4.61 6.23 8.41
C ALA A 52 -3.72 7.48 8.63
N ILE A 53 -3.79 8.04 9.83
CA ILE A 53 -3.14 9.29 10.19
C ILE A 53 -2.05 9.02 11.24
N CYS A 54 -0.85 9.51 10.96
CA CYS A 54 0.22 9.68 11.93
C CYS A 54 0.27 11.15 12.38
N GLN A 55 0.58 11.37 13.66
CA GLN A 55 0.75 12.70 14.26
C GLN A 55 1.86 12.65 15.29
N GLY A 56 2.30 13.83 15.75
CA GLY A 56 3.30 13.95 16.80
C GLY A 56 4.71 13.77 16.26
N LEU A 57 5.13 14.65 15.35
CA LEU A 57 6.54 14.75 14.95
C LEU A 57 7.43 15.00 16.17
N THR A 58 8.67 14.55 16.13
CA THR A 58 9.65 14.96 17.14
C THR A 58 9.92 16.47 17.00
N PRO A 59 10.28 17.18 18.09
CA PRO A 59 10.61 18.61 18.01
C PRO A 59 11.63 18.92 16.92
N GLU A 60 12.64 18.07 16.76
CA GLU A 60 13.71 18.23 15.78
C GLU A 60 13.19 18.13 14.34
N LEU A 61 12.31 17.15 14.07
CA LEU A 61 11.70 16.99 12.75
C LEU A 61 10.70 18.10 12.44
N ALA A 62 9.91 18.53 13.43
CA ALA A 62 8.97 19.63 13.27
C ALA A 62 9.69 20.94 12.91
N GLU A 63 10.82 21.24 13.58
CA GLU A 63 11.67 22.38 13.27
C GLU A 63 12.31 22.26 11.89
N GLN A 64 12.89 21.09 11.56
CA GLN A 64 13.51 20.84 10.26
C GLN A 64 12.53 21.01 9.10
N PHE A 65 11.30 20.49 9.24
CA PHE A 65 10.26 20.60 8.20
C PHE A 65 9.52 21.93 8.22
N ARG A 66 9.68 22.73 9.29
CA ARG A 66 8.92 23.96 9.53
C ARG A 66 7.40 23.70 9.53
N LEU A 67 7.00 22.61 10.16
CA LEU A 67 5.61 22.20 10.28
C LEU A 67 5.19 22.14 11.76
N PRO A 68 3.90 22.34 12.07
CA PRO A 68 3.39 22.09 13.42
C PRO A 68 3.67 20.64 13.85
N LYS A 69 4.03 20.46 15.13
CA LYS A 69 4.29 19.13 15.70
C LYS A 69 3.13 18.14 15.50
N ASP A 70 1.91 18.66 15.63
CA ASP A 70 0.67 17.88 15.58
C ASP A 70 0.01 17.89 14.19
N ILE A 71 0.76 18.25 13.14
CA ILE A 71 0.25 18.22 11.78
C ILE A 71 -0.19 16.79 11.41
N PRO A 72 -1.42 16.58 10.91
CA PRO A 72 -1.85 15.26 10.46
C PRO A 72 -1.07 14.81 9.22
N PHE A 73 -0.48 13.63 9.29
CA PHE A 73 0.19 12.98 8.17
C PHE A 73 -0.60 11.75 7.73
N VAL A 74 -1.23 11.81 6.55
CA VAL A 74 -1.92 10.66 5.96
C VAL A 74 -0.88 9.73 5.33
N ILE A 75 -0.91 8.44 5.65
CA ILE A 75 0.14 7.51 5.23
C ILE A 75 0.23 7.31 3.71
N GLY A 76 -0.87 7.50 3.00
CA GLY A 76 -0.97 7.31 1.56
C GLY A 76 -1.07 5.83 1.15
N SER A 77 -0.70 5.55 -0.10
CA SER A 77 -0.75 4.20 -0.68
C SER A 77 0.38 4.02 -1.70
N SER A 78 0.42 2.87 -2.38
CA SER A 78 1.36 2.65 -3.48
C SER A 78 1.03 3.47 -4.73
N ASP A 79 1.99 3.59 -5.63
CA ASP A 79 1.90 4.37 -6.86
C ASP A 79 0.78 3.91 -7.81
N GLY A 80 0.53 2.60 -7.92
CA GLY A 80 -0.49 2.05 -8.82
C GLY A 80 -1.90 2.55 -8.52
N PRO A 81 -2.45 2.29 -7.31
CA PRO A 81 -3.74 2.84 -6.90
C PRO A 81 -3.80 4.37 -6.95
N LEU A 82 -2.73 5.07 -6.56
CA LEU A 82 -2.69 6.53 -6.57
C LEU A 82 -2.65 7.11 -7.99
N ALA A 83 -2.00 6.46 -8.95
CA ALA A 83 -2.01 6.86 -10.35
C ALA A 83 -3.42 6.73 -10.95
N ASN A 84 -4.12 5.62 -10.67
CA ASN A 84 -5.51 5.45 -11.06
C ASN A 84 -6.42 6.52 -10.45
N LEU A 85 -6.27 6.78 -9.15
CA LEU A 85 -7.00 7.84 -8.46
C LEU A 85 -6.72 9.22 -9.05
N GLY A 86 -5.45 9.53 -9.34
CA GLY A 86 -5.01 10.84 -9.83
C GLY A 86 -5.58 11.21 -11.20
N ILE A 87 -5.91 10.22 -12.03
CA ILE A 87 -6.58 10.44 -13.34
C ILE A 87 -8.11 10.26 -13.28
N GLY A 88 -8.67 9.99 -12.09
CA GLY A 88 -10.11 9.76 -11.90
C GLY A 88 -10.61 8.40 -12.36
N ALA A 89 -9.73 7.44 -12.67
CA ALA A 89 -10.08 6.09 -13.13
C ALA A 89 -10.45 5.16 -11.95
N ILE A 90 -11.50 5.55 -11.22
CA ILE A 90 -11.95 4.93 -9.97
C ILE A 90 -13.31 4.23 -10.08
N ASN A 91 -14.04 4.42 -11.19
CA ASN A 91 -15.35 3.83 -11.40
C ASN A 91 -15.23 2.44 -12.03
N PRO A 92 -16.21 1.54 -11.78
CA PRO A 92 -16.29 0.28 -12.49
C PRO A 92 -16.30 0.49 -14.00
N GLY A 93 -15.37 -0.14 -14.70
CA GLY A 93 -15.22 -0.01 -16.16
C GLY A 93 -14.10 0.94 -16.59
N ASP A 94 -13.64 1.83 -15.71
CA ASP A 94 -12.48 2.68 -16.00
C ASP A 94 -11.22 1.82 -16.17
N VAL A 95 -10.38 2.19 -17.13
CA VAL A 95 -9.10 1.52 -17.39
C VAL A 95 -8.02 2.57 -17.54
N ALA A 96 -7.03 2.52 -16.66
CA ALA A 96 -5.82 3.32 -16.75
C ALA A 96 -4.76 2.56 -17.56
N ILE A 97 -4.25 3.19 -18.62
CA ILE A 97 -3.17 2.65 -19.43
C ILE A 97 -2.00 3.62 -19.37
N THR A 98 -0.86 3.14 -18.88
CA THR A 98 0.40 3.88 -18.90
C THR A 98 1.31 3.23 -19.94
N ILE A 99 1.79 4.01 -20.91
CA ILE A 99 2.72 3.58 -21.95
C ILE A 99 3.99 4.41 -21.80
N GLY A 100 5.04 3.79 -21.27
CA GLY A 100 6.39 4.34 -21.23
C GLY A 100 7.40 3.26 -21.64
N THR A 101 8.63 3.33 -21.12
CA THR A 101 9.63 2.26 -21.30
C THR A 101 9.09 0.90 -20.80
N SER A 102 8.25 0.93 -19.77
CA SER A 102 7.38 -0.18 -19.36
C SER A 102 5.91 0.23 -19.49
N GLY A 103 5.04 -0.76 -19.66
CA GLY A 103 3.60 -0.57 -19.78
C GLY A 103 2.86 -1.08 -18.54
N ALA A 104 1.72 -0.46 -18.22
CA ALA A 104 0.81 -0.96 -17.19
C ALA A 104 -0.65 -0.74 -17.61
N ILE A 105 -1.49 -1.75 -17.39
CA ILE A 105 -2.94 -1.69 -17.55
C ILE A 105 -3.55 -1.96 -16.19
N ARG A 106 -4.36 -1.04 -15.68
CA ARG A 106 -4.96 -1.13 -14.35
C ARG A 106 -6.44 -0.79 -14.39
N GLN A 107 -7.24 -1.59 -13.69
CA GLN A 107 -8.66 -1.35 -13.47
C GLN A 107 -8.97 -1.53 -11.99
N MET A 108 -9.72 -0.59 -11.42
CA MET A 108 -10.24 -0.71 -10.06
C MET A 108 -11.53 -1.54 -10.09
N SER A 109 -11.72 -2.38 -9.07
CA SER A 109 -12.91 -3.21 -8.93
C SER A 109 -13.39 -3.21 -7.48
N ALA A 110 -14.69 -3.06 -7.28
CA ALA A 110 -15.32 -3.15 -5.96
C ALA A 110 -15.38 -4.59 -5.44
N LYS A 111 -15.17 -5.59 -6.29
CA LYS A 111 -15.19 -7.01 -5.92
C LYS A 111 -13.92 -7.70 -6.38
N HIS A 112 -13.41 -8.62 -5.55
CA HIS A 112 -12.41 -9.57 -5.99
C HIS A 112 -12.95 -10.36 -7.18
N LYS A 113 -12.17 -10.40 -8.28
CA LYS A 113 -12.45 -11.25 -9.43
C LYS A 113 -11.35 -12.31 -9.49
N PRO A 114 -11.66 -13.59 -9.21
CA PRO A 114 -10.67 -14.65 -9.35
C PRO A 114 -10.22 -14.71 -10.81
N MET A 115 -8.91 -14.72 -11.02
CA MET A 115 -8.31 -14.73 -12.34
C MET A 115 -8.10 -16.18 -12.78
N ASN A 116 -8.82 -16.64 -13.81
CA ASN A 116 -8.79 -18.03 -14.28
C ASN A 116 -7.66 -18.35 -15.29
N PHE A 117 -6.63 -17.50 -15.43
CA PHE A 117 -5.51 -17.71 -16.35
C PHE A 117 -4.17 -17.91 -15.62
N ARG A 118 -3.33 -18.82 -16.14
CA ARG A 118 -1.95 -19.05 -15.67
C ARG A 118 -1.15 -17.75 -15.77
N ARG A 119 -0.57 -17.31 -14.65
CA ARG A 119 0.30 -16.13 -14.57
C ARG A 119 1.62 -16.44 -15.28
N PHE A 120 1.83 -15.86 -16.46
CA PHE A 120 3.14 -15.84 -17.12
C PHE A 120 3.90 -14.62 -16.63
N PHE A 121 4.95 -14.83 -15.83
CA PHE A 121 5.97 -13.81 -15.61
C PHE A 121 6.86 -13.78 -16.85
N VAL A 122 6.66 -12.79 -17.72
CA VAL A 122 7.65 -12.46 -18.75
C VAL A 122 8.39 -11.23 -18.22
N THR A 123 9.55 -11.45 -17.63
CA THR A 123 10.55 -10.40 -17.43
C THR A 123 11.27 -10.23 -18.75
N ALA A 124 11.18 -9.04 -19.36
CA ALA A 124 12.14 -8.60 -20.36
C ALA A 124 13.44 -8.18 -19.65
#